data_AF-A0A7J8KH34-F1
#
_entry.id   AF-A0A7J8KH34-F1
#
_cell.length_a   1.000
_cell.length_b   1.000
_cell.length_c   1.000
_cell.angle_alpha   90.00
_cell.angle_beta   90.00
_cell.angle_gamma   90.00
#
_symmetry.space_group_name_H-M   'P 1'
#
loop_
_entity.id
_entity.type
_entity.pdbx_description
1 polymer ?
#
loop_
_entity_poly.entity_id
_entity_poly.type
_entity_poly.pdbx_seq_one_letter_code
_entity_poly.pdbx_strand_id
1 'polypeptide(L)'
;MAETVADTRRLITKPQNLNDAYGPPSNFLEIDTNLPIFKLKESTVRRRYSDFEWLRSELERESKVVVPPLPGKAFLRQLPFRGDDGIFDDNFIEERKQGLEQFINKVAGHPLAQNERCLHMFLQDEIIDKSYTPSKIRHA
;
A
#
# COMPACT_ATOMS: atom_id res chain seq x y z
N MET A 1 48.25 9.73 25.52
CA MET A 1 47.58 8.71 24.69
C MET A 1 46.09 8.96 24.87
N ALA A 2 45.38 9.41 23.83
CA ALA A 2 43.96 9.74 23.92
C ALA A 2 43.14 8.48 23.62
N GLU A 3 42.30 8.06 24.56
CA GLU A 3 41.35 6.96 24.36
C GLU A 3 40.21 7.45 23.47
N THR A 4 40.06 6.84 22.29
CA THR A 4 38.95 7.10 21.37
C THR A 4 37.69 6.43 21.91
N VAL A 5 36.78 7.20 22.51
CA VAL A 5 35.45 6.74 22.89
C VAL A 5 34.65 6.48 21.62
N ALA A 6 34.28 5.23 21.37
CA ALA A 6 33.45 4.85 20.23
C ALA A 6 32.03 5.41 20.41
N ASP A 7 31.66 6.37 19.55
CA ASP A 7 30.36 7.08 19.56
C ASP A 7 29.24 6.27 18.86
N THR A 8 29.15 4.97 19.15
CA THR A 8 28.11 4.11 18.57
C THR A 8 27.07 3.77 19.63
N ARG A 9 26.09 4.67 19.77
CA ARG A 9 24.91 4.42 20.61
C ARG A 9 23.95 3.50 19.86
N ARG A 10 23.56 2.38 20.48
CA ARG A 10 22.54 1.47 19.96
C ARG A 10 21.20 2.21 19.90
N LEU A 11 20.67 2.40 18.70
CA LEU A 11 19.34 2.97 18.50
C LEU A 11 18.28 1.98 19.03
N ILE A 12 17.25 2.50 19.69
CA ILE A 12 16.08 1.71 20.07
C ILE A 12 15.31 1.43 18.78
N THR A 13 15.48 0.23 18.23
CA THR A 13 14.74 -0.24 17.06
C THR A 13 13.45 -0.93 17.49
N LYS A 14 12.40 -0.85 16.67
CA LYS A 14 11.21 -1.68 16.86
C LYS A 14 11.62 -3.16 16.95
N PRO A 15 11.00 -3.97 17.83
CA PRO A 15 11.31 -5.39 17.94
C PRO A 15 11.04 -6.08 16.60
N GLN A 16 12.06 -6.75 16.05
CA GLN A 16 11.92 -7.57 14.86
C GLN A 16 11.04 -8.78 15.20
N ASN A 17 10.04 -9.05 14.37
CA ASN A 17 9.18 -10.22 14.51
C ASN A 17 9.66 -11.37 13.59
N LEU A 18 9.17 -12.59 13.82
CA LEU A 18 9.51 -13.78 13.03
C LEU A 18 9.16 -13.65 11.53
N ASN A 19 8.14 -12.86 11.18
CA ASN A 19 7.80 -12.57 9.79
C ASN A 19 8.79 -11.60 9.14
N ASP A 20 9.44 -10.72 9.89
CA ASP A 20 10.47 -9.82 9.35
C ASP A 20 11.76 -10.58 9.00
N ALA A 21 12.03 -11.68 9.70
CA ALA A 21 13.22 -12.52 9.52
C ALA A 21 13.03 -13.67 8.53
N TYR A 22 11.82 -14.24 8.44
CA TYR A 22 11.54 -15.46 7.64
C TYR A 22 10.28 -15.37 6.78
N GLY A 23 9.55 -14.25 6.82
CA GLY A 23 8.43 -14.01 5.92
C GLY A 23 8.94 -13.68 4.52
N PRO A 24 8.16 -13.97 3.47
CA PRO A 24 8.38 -13.36 2.16
C PRO A 24 8.50 -11.84 2.36
N PRO A 25 9.53 -11.15 1.82
CA PRO A 25 9.56 -9.70 1.86
C PRO A 25 8.22 -9.19 1.36
N SER A 26 7.52 -8.54 2.27
CA SER A 26 6.17 -8.07 2.00
C SER A 26 6.32 -6.87 1.08
N ASN A 27 5.97 -7.07 -0.20
CA ASN A 27 5.99 -6.04 -1.23
C ASN A 27 4.91 -4.98 -0.92
N PHE A 28 5.23 -4.10 0.02
CA PHE A 28 4.43 -2.94 0.38
C PHE A 28 4.78 -1.77 -0.54
N LEU A 29 3.75 -0.99 -0.90
CA LEU A 29 3.91 0.36 -1.41
C LEU A 29 3.69 1.33 -0.25
N GLU A 30 4.66 2.22 -0.04
CA GLU A 30 4.49 3.39 0.83
C GLU A 30 3.84 4.50 0.01
N ILE A 31 2.76 5.07 0.53
CA ILE A 31 1.93 6.04 -0.18
C ILE A 31 1.84 7.28 0.67
N ASP A 32 2.31 8.39 0.11
CA ASP A 32 2.18 9.73 0.68
C ASP A 32 1.11 10.51 -0.09
N THR A 33 0.18 11.12 0.63
CA THR A 33 -0.84 12.00 0.02
C THR A 33 -0.97 13.30 0.80
N ASN A 34 -1.14 14.39 0.05
CA ASN A 34 -1.40 15.72 0.58
C ASN A 34 -2.66 16.37 -0.03
N LEU A 35 -3.56 15.56 -0.61
CA LEU A 35 -4.73 16.09 -1.30
C LEU A 35 -5.70 16.73 -0.29
N PRO A 36 -6.18 17.97 -0.56
CA PRO A 36 -6.96 18.76 0.39
C PRO A 36 -8.36 18.21 0.67
N ILE A 37 -8.83 17.27 -0.16
CA ILE A 37 -10.12 16.60 0.03
C ILE A 37 -10.10 15.58 1.17
N PHE A 38 -8.91 15.16 1.60
CA PHE A 38 -8.77 14.22 2.70
C PHE A 38 -8.70 14.94 4.04
N LYS A 39 -9.08 14.23 5.11
CA LYS A 39 -9.17 14.81 6.47
C LYS A 39 -7.80 15.19 7.01
N LEU A 40 -6.81 14.30 6.87
CA LEU A 40 -5.41 14.62 7.16
C LEU A 40 -4.80 15.37 5.96
N LYS A 41 -4.11 16.48 6.26
CA LYS A 41 -3.41 17.30 5.25
C LYS A 41 -2.21 16.58 4.63
N GLU A 42 -1.59 15.70 5.39
CA GLU A 42 -0.49 14.84 4.98
C GLU A 42 -0.71 13.49 5.66
N SER A 43 -0.61 12.39 4.91
CA SER A 43 -0.64 11.04 5.47
C SER A 43 0.27 10.10 4.70
N THR A 44 0.96 9.24 5.45
CA THR A 44 1.84 8.18 4.95
C THR A 44 1.29 6.84 5.40
N VAL A 45 0.95 5.96 4.44
CA VAL A 45 0.43 4.62 4.72
C VAL A 45 1.17 3.55 3.93
N ARG A 46 1.22 2.34 4.48
CA ARG A 46 1.79 1.17 3.79
C ARG A 46 0.69 0.22 3.37
N ARG A 47 0.72 -0.20 2.10
CA ARG A 47 -0.30 -1.05 1.49
C ARG A 47 0.31 -2.18 0.70
N ARG A 48 -0.22 -3.39 0.88
CA ARG A 48 0.16 -4.57 0.09
C ARG A 48 -0.79 -4.73 -1.09
N TYR A 49 -0.38 -5.48 -2.11
CA TYR A 49 -1.18 -5.75 -3.31
C TYR A 49 -2.63 -6.19 -3.00
N SER A 50 -2.85 -7.05 -2.00
CA SER A 50 -4.20 -7.50 -1.63
C SER A 50 -5.11 -6.38 -1.10
N ASP A 51 -4.53 -5.32 -0.54
CA ASP A 51 -5.30 -4.16 -0.07
C ASP A 51 -5.80 -3.34 -1.27
N PHE A 52 -5.02 -3.28 -2.37
CA PHE A 52 -5.46 -2.69 -3.63
C PHE A 52 -6.54 -3.53 -4.30
N GLU A 53 -6.44 -4.86 -4.27
CA GLU A 53 -7.52 -5.75 -4.73
C GLU A 53 -8.82 -5.47 -3.99
N TRP A 54 -8.74 -5.29 -2.66
CA TRP A 54 -9.88 -4.90 -1.84
C TRP A 54 -10.44 -3.54 -2.25
N LEU A 55 -9.62 -2.48 -2.33
CA LEU A 55 -10.08 -1.14 -2.71
C LEU A 55 -10.78 -1.14 -4.07
N ARG A 56 -10.19 -1.83 -5.06
CA ARG A 56 -10.81 -1.99 -6.39
C ARG A 56 -12.19 -2.63 -6.29
N SER A 57 -12.31 -3.73 -5.55
CA SER A 57 -13.58 -4.47 -5.39
C SER A 57 -14.65 -3.62 -4.70
N GLU A 58 -14.25 -2.81 -3.72
CA GLU A 58 -15.15 -1.87 -3.03
C GLU A 58 -15.66 -0.78 -3.98
N LEU A 59 -14.76 -0.17 -4.75
CA LEU A 59 -15.11 0.88 -5.70
C LEU A 59 -15.99 0.38 -6.84
N GLU A 60 -15.74 -0.83 -7.36
CA GLU A 60 -16.57 -1.46 -8.39
C GLU A 60 -17.98 -1.81 -7.89
N ARG A 61 -18.14 -2.06 -6.57
CA ARG A 61 -19.44 -2.40 -5.98
C ARG A 61 -20.27 -1.17 -5.65
N GLU A 62 -19.66 -0.17 -5.00
CA GLU A 62 -20.39 0.98 -4.44
C GLU A 62 -20.45 2.18 -5.38
N SER A 63 -19.48 2.29 -6.31
CA SER A 63 -19.31 3.46 -7.17
C SER A 63 -19.50 3.11 -8.65
N LYS A 64 -19.96 4.08 -9.44
CA LYS A 64 -20.04 3.96 -10.91
C LYS A 64 -18.71 4.32 -11.59
N VAL A 65 -17.62 4.31 -10.84
CA VAL A 65 -16.28 4.64 -11.32
C VAL A 65 -15.78 3.51 -12.20
N VAL A 66 -15.24 3.84 -13.36
CA VAL A 66 -14.48 2.88 -14.16
C VAL A 66 -13.13 2.69 -13.48
N VAL A 67 -13.02 1.66 -12.66
CA VAL A 67 -11.82 1.40 -11.87
C VAL A 67 -10.69 0.93 -12.79
N PRO A 68 -9.50 1.57 -12.74
CA PRO A 68 -8.36 1.14 -13.55
C PRO A 68 -7.95 -0.31 -13.25
N PRO A 69 -7.36 -1.04 -14.22
CA PRO A 69 -6.86 -2.38 -13.96
C PRO A 69 -5.68 -2.34 -12.98
N LEU A 70 -5.62 -3.34 -12.10
CA LEU A 70 -4.44 -3.58 -11.25
C LEU A 70 -3.35 -4.30 -12.05
N PRO A 71 -2.06 -4.08 -11.73
CA PRO A 71 -0.98 -4.89 -12.30
C PRO A 71 -1.23 -6.37 -12.01
N GLY A 72 -0.97 -7.24 -12.98
CA GLY A 72 -1.40 -8.64 -12.93
C GLY A 72 -1.00 -9.39 -11.65
N LYS A 73 -1.91 -10.22 -11.16
CA LYS A 73 -1.62 -11.15 -10.07
C LYS A 73 -0.65 -12.21 -10.60
N ALA A 74 0.61 -12.08 -10.24
CA ALA A 74 1.68 -12.93 -10.76
C ALA A 74 1.70 -14.32 -10.11
N PHE A 75 0.61 -15.08 -10.26
CA PHE A 75 0.48 -16.45 -9.74
C PHE A 75 1.61 -17.36 -10.23
N LEU A 76 2.01 -17.24 -11.50
CA LEU A 76 3.10 -18.03 -12.06
C LEU A 76 4.46 -17.73 -11.41
N ARG A 77 4.66 -16.51 -10.90
CA ARG A 77 5.88 -16.10 -10.19
C ARG A 77 5.94 -16.62 -8.75
N GLN A 78 4.84 -17.15 -8.22
CA GLN A 78 4.78 -17.79 -6.89
C GLN A 78 5.11 -19.29 -6.92
N LEU A 79 5.21 -19.89 -8.11
CA LEU A 79 5.51 -21.31 -8.23
C LEU A 79 6.95 -21.61 -7.77
N PRO A 80 7.18 -22.73 -7.08
CA PRO A 80 8.53 -23.16 -6.72
C PRO A 80 9.31 -23.61 -7.97
N PHE A 81 10.63 -23.69 -7.84
CA PHE A 81 11.56 -24.19 -8.88
C PHE A 81 11.61 -23.33 -10.16
N ARG A 82 11.59 -22.00 -10.00
CA ARG A 82 11.86 -21.04 -11.08
C ARG A 82 13.36 -20.80 -11.24
N GLY A 83 13.78 -20.39 -12.44
CA GLY A 83 15.15 -19.95 -12.72
C GLY A 83 15.42 -18.47 -12.39
N ASP A 84 14.39 -17.76 -11.90
CA ASP A 84 14.44 -16.37 -11.45
C ASP A 84 13.96 -16.27 -10.00
N ASP A 85 14.12 -15.08 -9.40
CA ASP A 85 13.69 -14.81 -8.02
C ASP A 85 12.16 -14.67 -7.86
N GLY A 86 11.38 -14.96 -8.92
CA GLY A 86 9.93 -15.04 -8.87
C GLY A 86 9.25 -13.74 -8.43
N ILE A 87 8.58 -13.78 -7.27
CA ILE A 87 7.92 -12.60 -6.66
C ILE A 87 8.89 -11.67 -5.93
N PHE A 88 10.14 -12.08 -5.79
CA PHE A 88 11.23 -11.34 -5.15
C PHE A 88 12.16 -10.67 -6.17
N ASP A 89 11.92 -10.90 -7.45
CA ASP A 89 12.61 -10.24 -8.56
C ASP A 89 12.41 -8.71 -8.50
N ASP A 90 13.51 -7.96 -8.41
CA ASP A 90 13.47 -6.50 -8.24
C ASP A 90 12.76 -5.81 -9.40
N ASN A 91 12.99 -6.26 -10.64
CA ASN A 91 12.33 -5.75 -11.83
C ASN A 91 10.80 -5.92 -11.73
N PHE A 92 10.35 -7.08 -11.27
CA PHE A 92 8.94 -7.34 -11.05
C PHE A 92 8.33 -6.50 -9.92
N ILE A 93 9.07 -6.30 -8.83
CA ILE A 93 8.63 -5.46 -7.72
C ILE A 93 8.45 -4.02 -8.22
N GLU A 94 9.40 -3.51 -9.00
CA GLU A 94 9.36 -2.15 -9.52
C GLU A 94 8.22 -1.95 -10.54
N GLU A 95 8.06 -2.87 -11.49
CA GLU A 95 6.95 -2.84 -12.46
C GLU A 95 5.58 -2.85 -11.75
N ARG A 96 5.47 -3.68 -10.70
CA ARG A 96 4.26 -3.73 -9.87
C ARG A 96 4.05 -2.42 -9.12
N LYS A 97 5.09 -1.85 -8.50
CA LYS A 97 4.99 -0.57 -7.78
C LYS A 97 4.50 0.53 -8.72
N GLN A 98 5.08 0.63 -9.91
CA GLN A 98 4.68 1.59 -10.93
C GLN A 98 3.21 1.40 -11.34
N GLY A 99 2.76 0.16 -11.54
CA GLY A 99 1.36 -0.12 -11.86
C GLY A 99 0.38 0.24 -10.73
N LEU A 100 0.76 -0.02 -9.47
CA LEU A 100 -0.02 0.34 -8.29
C LEU A 100 -0.08 1.86 -8.07
N GLU A 101 1.03 2.56 -8.31
CA GLU A 101 1.11 4.02 -8.26
C GLU A 101 0.18 4.65 -9.31
N GLN A 102 0.24 4.18 -10.55
CA GLN A 102 -0.67 4.65 -11.61
C GLN A 102 -2.14 4.39 -11.28
N PHE A 103 -2.44 3.23 -10.68
CA PHE A 103 -3.79 2.90 -10.23
C PHE A 103 -4.28 3.90 -9.18
N ILE A 104 -3.51 4.11 -8.10
CA ILE A 104 -3.97 4.94 -6.98
C ILE A 104 -4.05 6.41 -7.37
N ASN A 105 -3.13 6.91 -8.20
CA ASN A 105 -3.20 8.29 -8.69
C ASN A 105 -4.47 8.55 -9.51
N LYS A 106 -4.86 7.62 -10.38
CA LYS A 106 -6.10 7.71 -11.15
C LYS A 106 -7.35 7.66 -10.26
N VAL A 107 -7.37 6.75 -9.29
CA VAL A 107 -8.48 6.60 -8.35
C VAL A 107 -8.60 7.83 -7.44
N ALA A 108 -7.50 8.28 -6.85
CA ALA A 108 -7.46 9.42 -5.95
C ALA A 108 -7.80 10.75 -6.64
N GLY A 109 -7.52 10.88 -7.94
CA GLY A 109 -7.93 12.03 -8.76
C GLY A 109 -9.39 12.01 -9.21
N HIS A 110 -10.12 10.90 -9.03
CA HIS A 110 -11.48 10.77 -9.55
C HIS A 110 -12.54 11.31 -8.56
N PRO A 111 -13.36 12.31 -8.93
CA PRO A 111 -14.29 12.96 -7.99
C PRO A 111 -15.30 12.01 -7.32
N LEU A 112 -15.81 11.02 -8.08
CA LEU A 112 -16.72 10.02 -7.51
C LEU A 112 -16.01 9.08 -6.51
N ALA A 113 -14.75 8.74 -6.73
CA ALA A 113 -13.99 7.89 -5.81
C ALA A 113 -13.58 8.67 -4.55
N GLN A 114 -13.30 9.97 -4.68
CA GLN A 114 -13.04 10.88 -3.56
C GLN A 114 -14.23 10.97 -2.58
N ASN A 115 -15.44 10.69 -3.04
CA ASN A 115 -16.62 10.64 -2.18
C ASN A 115 -16.79 9.30 -1.45
N GLU A 116 -16.01 8.27 -1.76
CA GLU A 116 -16.16 6.95 -1.15
C GLU A 116 -15.29 6.83 0.11
N ARG A 117 -15.88 6.35 1.21
CA ARG A 117 -15.14 6.17 2.48
C ARG A 117 -13.99 5.17 2.37
N CYS A 118 -14.13 4.14 1.52
CA CYS A 118 -13.09 3.14 1.32
C CYS A 118 -11.77 3.74 0.85
N LEU A 119 -11.81 4.78 0.00
CA LEU A 119 -10.61 5.48 -0.48
C LEU A 119 -9.91 6.24 0.66
N HIS A 120 -10.68 6.90 1.52
CA HIS A 120 -10.14 7.63 2.67
C HIS A 120 -9.50 6.68 3.68
N MET A 121 -10.19 5.59 4.02
CA MET A 121 -9.63 4.54 4.89
C MET A 121 -8.37 3.92 4.27
N PHE A 122 -8.35 3.74 2.95
CA PHE A 122 -7.17 3.22 2.25
C PHE A 122 -5.97 4.17 2.32
N LEU A 123 -6.16 5.48 2.20
CA LEU A 123 -5.08 6.47 2.12
C LEU A 123 -4.67 7.11 3.46
N GLN A 124 -5.53 7.05 4.48
CA GLN A 124 -5.33 7.81 5.73
C GLN A 124 -5.16 6.93 6.97
N ASP A 125 -5.89 5.81 7.06
CA ASP A 125 -5.86 4.99 8.27
C ASP A 125 -4.63 4.07 8.24
N GLU A 126 -3.98 3.79 9.36
CA GLU A 126 -2.84 2.85 9.33
C GLU A 126 -3.27 1.43 8.91
N ILE A 127 -4.46 1.02 9.37
CA ILE A 127 -5.03 -0.32 9.18
C ILE A 127 -6.41 -0.20 8.52
N ILE A 128 -6.65 -1.02 7.49
CA ILE A 128 -7.95 -1.08 6.81
C ILE A 128 -8.91 -1.97 7.60
N ASP A 129 -10.02 -1.39 8.06
CA ASP A 129 -11.13 -2.14 8.65
C ASP A 129 -11.99 -2.78 7.54
N LYS A 130 -11.81 -4.09 7.32
CA LYS A 130 -12.58 -4.85 6.33
C LYS A 130 -14.03 -5.09 6.73
N SER A 131 -14.40 -4.81 7.98
CA SER A 131 -15.77 -4.93 8.50
C SER A 131 -16.54 -3.61 8.50
N TYR A 132 -15.96 -2.56 7.93
CA TYR A 132 -16.60 -1.24 7.85
C TYR A 132 -17.93 -1.29 7.09
N THR A 133 -18.85 -0.38 7.43
CA THR A 133 -20.08 -0.18 6.66
C THR A 133 -19.79 0.74 5.45
N PRO A 134 -20.01 0.27 4.21
CA PRO A 134 -19.87 1.10 3.01
C PRO A 134 -20.70 2.38 3.13
N SER A 135 -20.07 3.52 2.86
CA SER A 135 -20.68 4.83 3.00
C SER A 135 -19.91 5.89 2.23
N LYS A 136 -20.61 6.97 1.88
CA LYS A 136 -19.99 8.16 1.28
C LYS A 136 -19.45 9.08 2.36
N ILE A 137 -18.38 9.80 2.04
CA ILE A 137 -17.88 10.90 2.84
C ILE A 137 -18.91 12.01 2.86
N ARG A 138 -19.28 12.44 4.06
CA ARG A 138 -20.11 13.63 4.27
C ARG A 138 -19.17 14.83 4.35
N HIS A 139 -19.19 15.68 3.33
CA HIS A 139 -18.59 17.00 3.41
C HIS A 139 -19.46 17.82 4.37
N ALA A 140 -18.88 18.22 5.50
CA ALA A 140 -19.53 19.09 6.48
C ALA A 140 -19.57 20.54 6.00
#